data_AF-A0A7V5FZK1-F1
#
_entry.id   AF-A0A7V5FZK1-F1
#
_cell.length_a   1.000
_cell.length_b   1.000
_cell.length_c   1.000
_cell.angle_alpha   90.00
_cell.angle_beta   90.00
_cell.angle_gamma   90.00
#
_symmetry.space_group_name_H-M   'P 1'
#
loop_
_entity.id
_entity.type
_entity.pdbx_description
1 polymer ?
#
loop_
_entity_poly.entity_id
_entity_poly.type
_entity_poly.pdbx_seq_one_letter_code
_entity_poly.pdbx_strand_id
1 'polypeptide(L)'
;MSILPDNILKMAQKNDHITARELARFFSIEARQLNQILTNMGWIEKKHYVWWVATDLGKQNGAIEYRVKESRVRYVHWNKEVMYNEELISTIKSTVRTYLENNLYEEHIKEHYTKMGYTVWHYAKDQSHFEKNKNITLIAKKNHHIMLIHCRDNQLDISVEELKLFQEQRDRFKEENPVFNNYN
;
A
#
# COMPACT_ATOMS: atom_id res chain seq x y z
N MET A 1 -14.57 24.02 37.47
CA MET A 1 -14.05 22.64 37.67
C MET A 1 -15.11 21.68 37.16
N SER A 2 -14.80 20.83 36.18
CA SER A 2 -15.76 19.91 35.58
C SER A 2 -16.19 18.83 36.59
N ILE A 3 -17.50 18.65 36.77
CA ILE A 3 -18.14 17.80 37.81
C ILE A 3 -18.53 16.43 37.24
N LEU A 4 -17.83 15.95 36.20
CA LEU A 4 -18.18 14.68 35.58
C LEU A 4 -17.32 13.53 36.13
N PRO A 5 -17.92 12.37 36.50
CA PRO A 5 -17.17 11.22 36.97
C PRO A 5 -16.19 10.70 35.91
N ASP A 6 -14.97 10.37 36.32
CA ASP A 6 -13.89 9.85 35.45
C ASP A 6 -14.31 8.65 34.57
N ASN A 7 -15.29 7.86 35.01
CA ASN A 7 -15.83 6.73 34.25
C ASN A 7 -16.62 7.20 33.01
N ILE A 8 -17.38 8.28 33.12
CA ILE A 8 -18.15 8.85 32.00
C ILE A 8 -17.20 9.50 30.97
N LEU A 9 -16.15 10.17 31.44
CA LEU A 9 -15.08 10.70 30.57
C LEU A 9 -14.35 9.58 29.82
N LYS A 10 -14.05 8.44 30.46
CA LYS A 10 -13.44 7.27 29.79
C LYS A 10 -14.38 6.58 28.81
N MET A 11 -15.69 6.54 29.06
CA MET A 11 -16.69 5.98 28.13
C MET A 11 -16.95 6.89 26.92
N ALA A 12 -16.99 8.21 27.12
CA ALA A 12 -17.05 9.19 26.03
C ALA A 12 -15.79 9.11 25.15
N GLN A 13 -14.60 9.08 25.77
CA GLN A 13 -13.34 8.85 25.05
C GLN A 13 -13.34 7.52 24.26
N LYS A 14 -13.98 6.46 24.73
CA LYS A 14 -14.08 5.20 23.97
C LYS A 14 -15.04 5.29 22.77
N ASN A 15 -16.08 6.12 22.86
CA ASN A 15 -17.04 6.34 21.77
C ASN A 15 -16.56 7.35 20.72
N ASP A 16 -15.54 8.15 21.01
CA ASP A 16 -15.02 9.16 20.09
C ASP A 16 -13.80 8.70 19.29
N HIS A 17 -13.30 7.48 19.54
CA HIS A 17 -12.16 6.93 18.82
C HIS A 17 -12.54 5.71 17.98
N ILE A 18 -11.93 5.62 16.81
CA ILE A 18 -12.11 4.54 15.84
C ILE A 18 -10.76 3.86 15.54
N THR A 19 -10.82 2.58 15.24
CA THR A 19 -9.65 1.81 14.80
C THR A 19 -9.27 2.18 13.37
N ALA A 20 -8.02 1.90 12.98
CA ALA A 20 -7.60 2.02 11.58
C ALA A 20 -8.48 1.20 10.62
N ARG A 21 -9.04 0.07 11.08
CA ARG A 21 -9.97 -0.74 10.27
C ARG A 21 -11.30 -0.03 10.03
N GLU A 22 -11.85 0.63 11.03
CA GLU A 22 -13.09 1.39 10.91
C GLU A 22 -12.89 2.64 10.05
N LEU A 23 -11.75 3.34 10.22
CA LEU A 23 -11.37 4.46 9.38
C LEU A 23 -11.19 4.06 7.92
N ALA A 24 -10.54 2.92 7.65
CA ALA A 24 -10.37 2.41 6.29
C ALA A 24 -11.71 2.05 5.64
N ARG A 25 -12.62 1.45 6.41
CA ARG A 25 -13.99 1.16 5.97
C ARG A 25 -14.76 2.43 5.62
N PHE A 26 -14.60 3.51 6.38
CA PHE A 26 -15.23 4.81 6.07
C PHE A 26 -14.78 5.33 4.69
N PHE A 27 -13.50 5.19 4.36
CA PHE A 27 -12.95 5.56 3.05
C PHE A 27 -13.12 4.49 1.96
N SER A 28 -13.76 3.36 2.26
CA SER A 28 -13.92 2.22 1.34
C SER A 28 -12.59 1.68 0.79
N ILE A 29 -11.53 1.67 1.61
CA ILE A 29 -10.22 1.10 1.27
C ILE A 29 -9.83 -0.02 2.25
N GLU A 30 -8.83 -0.81 1.90
CA GLU A 30 -8.32 -1.82 2.83
C GLU A 30 -7.54 -1.19 3.98
N ALA A 31 -7.64 -1.76 5.18
CA ALA A 31 -6.90 -1.29 6.36
C ALA A 31 -5.37 -1.27 6.13
N ARG A 32 -4.87 -2.19 5.29
CA ARG A 32 -3.46 -2.24 4.92
C ARG A 32 -3.05 -1.03 4.08
N GLN A 33 -3.90 -0.61 3.13
CA GLN A 33 -3.67 0.59 2.31
C GLN A 33 -3.70 1.85 3.18
N LEU A 34 -4.69 1.97 4.06
CA LEU A 34 -4.76 3.11 4.99
C LEU A 34 -3.50 3.21 5.85
N ASN A 35 -3.05 2.10 6.46
CA ASN A 35 -1.82 2.11 7.27
C ASN A 35 -0.59 2.53 6.47
N GLN A 36 -0.51 2.17 5.18
CA GLN A 36 0.57 2.63 4.31
C GLN A 36 0.51 4.13 4.06
N ILE A 37 -0.70 4.66 3.78
CA ILE A 37 -0.92 6.10 3.61
C ILE A 37 -0.49 6.85 4.86
N LEU A 38 -0.98 6.43 6.03
CA LEU A 38 -0.63 7.03 7.33
C LEU A 38 0.87 6.92 7.65
N THR A 39 1.53 5.85 7.21
CA THR A 39 2.99 5.70 7.34
C THR A 39 3.73 6.68 6.42
N ASN A 40 3.29 6.82 5.17
CA ASN A 40 3.91 7.72 4.19
C ASN A 40 3.70 9.19 4.59
N MET A 41 2.57 9.52 5.20
CA MET A 41 2.32 10.84 5.82
C MET A 41 3.14 11.05 7.11
N GLY A 42 3.82 10.01 7.61
CA GLY A 42 4.61 10.07 8.84
C GLY A 42 3.76 10.14 10.11
N TRP A 43 2.47 9.79 10.05
CA TRP A 43 1.56 9.82 11.20
C TRP A 43 1.65 8.58 12.08
N ILE A 44 2.01 7.44 11.49
CA ILE A 44 2.28 6.20 12.21
C ILE A 44 3.59 5.58 11.75
N GLU A 45 4.17 4.74 12.60
CA GLU A 45 5.33 3.94 12.27
C GLU A 45 5.18 2.51 12.78
N LYS A 46 5.85 1.58 12.10
CA LYS A 46 5.84 0.16 12.46
C LYS A 46 7.02 -0.16 13.39
N LYS A 47 6.75 -0.68 14.58
CA LYS A 47 7.77 -1.13 15.55
C LYS A 47 7.60 -2.61 15.88
N HIS A 48 8.70 -3.26 16.29
CA HIS A 48 8.71 -4.66 16.74
C HIS A 48 7.92 -5.62 15.81
N TYR A 49 8.08 -5.45 14.49
CA TYR A 49 7.44 -6.24 13.42
C TYR A 49 5.91 -6.23 13.32
N VAL A 50 5.18 -5.87 14.37
CA VAL A 50 3.72 -5.96 14.42
C VAL A 50 3.04 -4.75 15.08
N TRP A 51 3.79 -3.86 15.75
CA TRP A 51 3.19 -2.74 16.47
C TRP A 51 3.02 -1.54 15.55
N TRP A 52 1.84 -0.94 15.60
CA TRP A 52 1.63 0.39 15.06
C TRP A 52 1.71 1.40 16.20
N VAL A 53 2.55 2.41 16.01
CA VAL A 53 2.82 3.45 17.00
C VAL A 53 2.53 4.79 16.37
N ALA A 54 1.88 5.68 17.11
CA ALA A 54 1.60 7.03 16.65
C ALA A 54 2.86 7.88 16.79
N THR A 55 3.25 8.57 15.71
CA THR A 55 4.29 9.61 15.78
C THR A 55 3.73 10.86 16.44
N ASP A 56 4.58 11.85 16.72
CA ASP A 56 4.09 13.11 17.28
C ASP A 56 3.18 13.86 16.29
N LEU A 57 3.45 13.76 14.98
CA LEU A 57 2.57 14.28 13.94
C LEU A 57 1.22 13.54 13.92
N GLY A 58 1.22 12.22 14.09
CA GLY A 58 -0.02 11.44 14.21
C GLY A 58 -0.85 11.88 15.41
N LYS A 59 -0.22 12.08 16.57
CA LYS A 59 -0.90 12.54 17.80
C LYS A 59 -1.52 13.93 17.62
N GLN A 60 -0.83 14.84 16.94
CA GLN A 60 -1.37 16.17 16.58
C GLN A 60 -2.62 16.05 15.71
N ASN A 61 -2.73 14.99 14.89
CA ASN A 61 -3.87 14.68 14.04
C ASN A 61 -4.88 13.71 14.70
N GLY A 62 -4.85 13.58 16.03
CA GLY A 62 -5.85 12.82 16.80
C GLY A 62 -5.56 11.33 16.98
N ALA A 63 -4.33 10.88 16.70
CA ALA A 63 -3.92 9.50 17.01
C ALA A 63 -3.69 9.31 18.51
N ILE A 64 -4.15 8.17 19.03
CA ILE A 64 -3.84 7.69 20.38
C ILE A 64 -3.32 6.27 20.33
N GLU A 65 -2.33 5.96 21.18
CA GLU A 65 -1.87 4.58 21.35
C GLU A 65 -2.79 3.82 22.29
N TYR A 66 -3.29 2.68 21.83
CA TYR A 66 -4.06 1.74 22.63
C TYR A 66 -3.24 0.49 22.92
N ARG A 67 -3.23 0.08 24.19
CA ARG A 67 -2.61 -1.18 24.64
C ARG A 67 -3.70 -2.14 25.10
N VAL A 68 -3.76 -3.31 24.48
CA VAL A 68 -4.64 -4.39 24.94
C VAL A 68 -4.08 -4.95 26.24
N LYS A 69 -4.90 -5.11 27.29
CA LYS A 69 -4.40 -5.54 28.62
C LYS A 69 -3.76 -6.94 28.58
N GLU A 70 -4.28 -7.85 27.76
CA GLU A 70 -3.72 -9.20 27.62
C GLU A 70 -2.55 -9.30 26.62
N SER A 71 -2.35 -8.32 25.74
CA SER A 71 -1.35 -8.37 24.68
C SER A 71 -0.36 -7.22 24.76
N ARG A 72 0.94 -7.51 24.66
CA ARG A 72 1.98 -6.47 24.56
C ARG A 72 1.93 -5.68 23.25
N VAL A 73 1.05 -6.06 22.31
CA VAL A 73 0.89 -5.38 21.02
C VAL A 73 0.20 -4.03 21.19
N ARG A 74 0.77 -3.01 20.53
CA ARG A 74 0.23 -1.66 20.46
C ARG A 74 -0.50 -1.44 19.14
N TYR A 75 -1.62 -0.75 19.23
CA TYR A 75 -2.41 -0.32 18.10
C TYR A 75 -2.66 1.18 18.19
N VAL A 76 -2.94 1.81 17.06
CA VAL A 76 -3.33 3.21 16.98
C VAL A 76 -4.84 3.29 16.80
N HIS A 77 -5.48 4.08 17.65
CA HIS A 77 -6.86 4.52 17.47
C HIS A 77 -6.84 6.00 17.11
N TRP A 78 -7.92 6.47 16.49
CA TRP A 78 -8.03 7.82 15.97
C TRP A 78 -9.27 8.48 16.49
N ASN A 79 -9.18 9.74 16.91
CA ASN A 79 -10.37 10.56 17.11
C ASN A 79 -11.19 10.57 15.81
N LYS A 80 -12.50 10.39 15.91
CA LYS A 80 -13.44 10.39 14.77
C LYS A 80 -13.32 11.62 13.87
N GLU A 81 -12.92 12.77 14.39
CA GLU A 81 -12.68 13.99 13.62
C GLU A 81 -11.66 13.79 12.49
N VAL A 82 -10.75 12.81 12.61
CA VAL A 82 -9.78 12.48 11.55
C VAL A 82 -10.47 12.11 10.22
N MET A 83 -11.71 11.61 10.26
CA MET A 83 -12.50 11.30 9.06
C MET A 83 -12.74 12.52 8.17
N TYR A 84 -12.64 13.72 8.74
CA TYR A 84 -12.86 15.00 8.07
C TYR A 84 -11.57 15.79 7.86
N ASN A 85 -10.40 15.22 8.18
CA ASN A 85 -9.11 15.88 7.98
C ASN A 85 -8.82 16.02 6.47
N GLU A 86 -8.70 17.26 5.98
CA GLU A 86 -8.54 17.56 4.55
C GLU A 86 -7.26 16.97 3.95
N GLU A 87 -6.16 16.97 4.69
CA GLU A 87 -4.88 16.42 4.25
C GLU A 87 -4.98 14.91 4.04
N LEU A 88 -5.59 14.19 5.00
CA LEU A 88 -5.84 12.75 4.89
C LEU A 88 -6.78 12.44 3.72
N ILE A 89 -7.89 13.18 3.59
CA ILE A 89 -8.85 12.99 2.49
C ILE A 89 -8.18 13.20 1.14
N SER A 90 -7.40 14.28 1.00
CA SER A 90 -6.68 14.61 -0.23
C SER A 90 -5.68 13.53 -0.59
N THR A 91 -4.91 13.04 0.39
CA THR A 91 -3.91 11.99 0.20
C THR A 91 -4.55 10.65 -0.16
N ILE A 92 -5.67 10.29 0.45
CA ILE A 92 -6.41 9.06 0.09
C ILE A 92 -6.94 9.17 -1.35
N LYS A 93 -7.57 10.31 -1.70
CA LYS A 93 -8.10 10.53 -3.06
C LYS A 93 -7.00 10.46 -4.11
N SER A 94 -5.85 11.11 -3.89
CA SER A 94 -4.74 11.08 -4.83
C SER A 94 -4.16 9.66 -4.96
N THR A 95 -3.96 8.96 -3.84
CA THR A 95 -3.46 7.58 -3.83
C THR A 95 -4.39 6.62 -4.58
N VAL A 96 -5.70 6.71 -4.34
CA VAL A 96 -6.71 5.88 -5.03
C VAL A 96 -6.75 6.20 -6.52
N ARG A 97 -6.72 7.49 -6.89
CA ARG A 97 -6.69 7.91 -8.30
C ARG A 97 -5.47 7.34 -9.02
N THR A 98 -4.27 7.52 -8.45
CA THR A 98 -3.03 6.98 -9.02
C THR A 98 -3.08 5.45 -9.13
N TYR A 99 -3.66 4.75 -8.15
CA TYR A 99 -3.86 3.30 -8.25
C TYR A 99 -4.77 2.92 -9.42
N LEU A 100 -5.89 3.63 -9.63
CA LEU A 100 -6.79 3.38 -10.75
C LEU A 100 -6.13 3.67 -12.10
N GLU A 101 -5.43 4.80 -12.21
CA GLU A 101 -4.69 5.21 -13.42
C GLU A 101 -3.62 4.17 -13.79
N ASN A 102 -2.82 3.72 -12.82
CA ASN A 102 -1.84 2.66 -13.02
C ASN A 102 -2.48 1.36 -13.53
N ASN A 103 -3.58 0.90 -12.92
CA ASN A 103 -4.24 -0.32 -13.36
C ASN A 103 -4.82 -0.19 -14.78
N LEU A 104 -5.37 0.98 -15.14
CA LEU A 104 -5.87 1.22 -16.49
C LEU A 104 -4.73 1.15 -17.52
N TYR A 105 -3.58 1.73 -17.19
CA TYR A 105 -2.39 1.65 -18.04
C TYR A 105 -1.88 0.21 -18.18
N GLU A 106 -1.82 -0.55 -17.09
CA GLU A 106 -1.44 -1.97 -17.12
C GLU A 106 -2.37 -2.79 -18.02
N GLU A 107 -3.69 -2.62 -17.90
CA GLU A 107 -4.65 -3.31 -18.76
C GLU A 107 -4.49 -2.87 -20.23
N HIS A 108 -4.23 -1.59 -20.50
CA HIS A 108 -3.95 -1.11 -21.85
C HIS A 108 -2.72 -1.80 -22.48
N ILE A 109 -1.61 -1.90 -21.73
CA ILE A 109 -0.40 -2.58 -22.18
C ILE A 109 -0.65 -4.08 -22.39
N LYS A 110 -1.38 -4.72 -21.47
CA LYS A 110 -1.79 -6.12 -21.62
C LYS A 110 -2.61 -6.35 -22.88
N GLU A 111 -3.59 -5.49 -23.17
CA GLU A 111 -4.37 -5.57 -24.41
C GLU A 111 -3.50 -5.42 -25.65
N HIS A 112 -2.55 -4.48 -25.65
CA HIS A 112 -1.63 -4.26 -26.76
C HIS A 112 -0.84 -5.53 -27.11
N TYR A 113 -0.16 -6.14 -26.14
CA TYR A 113 0.61 -7.37 -26.36
C TYR A 113 -0.29 -8.58 -26.67
N THR A 114 -1.49 -8.64 -26.08
CA THR A 114 -2.48 -9.67 -26.40
C THR A 114 -2.90 -9.60 -27.87
N LYS A 115 -3.17 -8.40 -28.40
CA LYS A 115 -3.48 -8.16 -29.82
C LYS A 115 -2.32 -8.57 -30.74
N MET A 116 -1.08 -8.50 -30.26
CA MET A 116 0.11 -9.00 -30.96
C MET A 116 0.31 -10.53 -30.85
N GLY A 117 -0.61 -11.25 -30.18
CA GLY A 117 -0.58 -12.70 -30.05
C GLY A 117 0.28 -13.23 -28.90
N TYR A 118 0.60 -12.41 -27.91
CA TYR A 118 1.20 -12.88 -26.66
C TYR A 118 0.11 -13.36 -25.69
N THR A 119 0.43 -14.34 -24.86
CA THR A 119 -0.32 -14.59 -23.63
C THR A 119 0.30 -13.73 -22.53
N VAL A 120 -0.51 -12.90 -21.87
CA VAL A 120 -0.03 -11.89 -20.92
C VAL A 120 -0.68 -12.09 -19.55
N TRP A 121 0.13 -12.09 -18.49
CA TRP A 121 -0.31 -12.23 -17.10
C TRP A 121 0.20 -11.07 -16.24
N HIS A 122 -0.54 -10.77 -15.17
CA HIS A 122 -0.10 -9.86 -14.12
C HIS A 122 0.83 -10.60 -13.16
N TYR A 123 2.08 -10.17 -13.05
CA TYR A 123 3.02 -10.76 -12.10
C TYR A 123 2.74 -10.31 -10.66
N ALA A 124 2.35 -9.03 -10.50
CA ALA A 124 2.21 -8.41 -9.19
C ALA A 124 0.95 -8.80 -8.40
N LYS A 125 -0.07 -9.42 -9.03
CA LYS A 125 -1.37 -9.73 -8.38
C LYS A 125 -1.35 -11.02 -7.55
N ASP A 126 -0.42 -11.94 -7.79
CA ASP A 126 -0.32 -13.21 -7.04
C ASP A 126 0.59 -13.14 -5.81
N GLN A 127 1.41 -12.09 -5.69
CA GLN A 127 2.20 -11.79 -4.49
C GLN A 127 1.63 -10.55 -3.82
N SER A 128 1.42 -10.55 -2.51
CA SER A 128 0.77 -9.44 -1.80
C SER A 128 1.31 -8.05 -2.24
N HIS A 129 0.43 -7.08 -2.48
CA HIS A 129 0.66 -5.74 -3.08
C HIS A 129 1.65 -4.80 -2.33
N PHE A 130 2.63 -5.31 -1.60
CA PHE A 130 3.33 -4.56 -0.54
C PHE A 130 4.84 -4.71 -0.52
N GLU A 131 5.43 -5.26 -1.56
CA GLU A 131 6.86 -5.12 -1.74
C GLU A 131 7.12 -3.87 -2.56
N LYS A 132 7.74 -2.88 -1.92
CA LYS A 132 8.08 -1.56 -2.46
C LYS A 132 9.04 -1.58 -3.68
N ASN A 133 9.37 -2.75 -4.23
CA ASN A 133 10.37 -2.95 -5.29
C ASN A 133 9.87 -3.92 -6.38
N LYS A 134 8.59 -3.91 -6.74
CA LYS A 134 8.08 -4.70 -7.89
C LYS A 134 8.27 -3.93 -9.19
N ASN A 135 9.37 -4.18 -9.91
CA ASN A 135 9.56 -3.58 -11.24
C ASN A 135 8.99 -4.47 -12.36
N ILE A 136 8.63 -5.73 -12.10
CA ILE A 136 7.93 -6.57 -13.10
C ILE A 136 6.42 -6.48 -12.84
N THR A 137 5.71 -5.86 -13.76
CA THR A 137 4.25 -5.67 -13.70
C THR A 137 3.53 -6.77 -14.47
N LEU A 138 3.92 -6.98 -15.72
CA LEU A 138 3.34 -7.97 -16.62
C LEU A 138 4.41 -8.94 -17.12
N ILE A 139 3.98 -10.17 -17.40
CA ILE A 139 4.78 -11.16 -18.13
C ILE A 139 4.04 -11.47 -19.41
N ALA A 140 4.70 -11.28 -20.56
CA ALA A 140 4.15 -11.62 -21.86
C ALA A 140 4.96 -12.78 -22.47
N LYS A 141 4.29 -13.85 -22.88
CA LYS A 141 4.90 -15.02 -23.51
C LYS A 141 4.35 -15.24 -24.91
N LYS A 142 5.23 -15.52 -25.87
CA LYS A 142 4.88 -15.98 -27.21
C LYS A 142 5.94 -16.94 -27.72
N ASN A 143 5.54 -18.13 -28.14
CA ASN A 143 6.47 -19.18 -28.57
C ASN A 143 7.55 -19.45 -27.50
N HIS A 144 8.83 -19.35 -27.86
CA HIS A 144 9.99 -19.51 -26.98
C HIS A 144 10.57 -18.17 -26.48
N HIS A 145 9.75 -17.12 -26.48
CA HIS A 145 10.13 -15.77 -26.05
C HIS A 145 9.28 -15.34 -24.85
N ILE A 146 9.95 -14.74 -23.86
CA ILE A 146 9.31 -14.08 -22.72
C ILE A 146 9.74 -12.63 -22.61
N MET A 147 8.79 -11.76 -22.27
CA MET A 147 9.06 -10.36 -21.96
C MET A 147 8.58 -10.07 -20.55
N LEU A 148 9.48 -9.54 -19.73
CA LEU A 148 9.16 -8.95 -18.44
C LEU A 148 8.92 -7.46 -18.67
N ILE A 149 7.77 -6.96 -18.24
CA ILE A 149 7.31 -5.60 -18.55
C ILE A 149 7.10 -4.84 -17.25
N HIS A 150 7.76 -3.70 -17.13
CA HIS A 150 7.47 -2.69 -16.11
C HIS A 150 6.52 -1.65 -16.70
N CYS A 151 5.26 -1.63 -16.25
CA CYS A 151 4.34 -0.54 -16.58
C CYS A 151 4.63 0.64 -15.64
N ARG A 152 5.21 1.72 -16.17
CA ARG A 152 5.44 2.96 -15.42
C ARG A 152 4.46 4.04 -15.83
N ASP A 153 4.06 4.83 -14.85
CA ASP A 153 3.22 6.03 -15.04
C ASP A 153 4.03 7.34 -14.90
N ASN A 154 5.27 7.26 -14.41
CA ASN A 154 6.10 8.44 -14.28
C ASN A 154 6.61 8.91 -15.66
N GLN A 155 6.43 10.20 -15.95
CA GLN A 155 6.95 10.86 -17.16
C GLN A 155 8.47 11.10 -17.13
N LEU A 156 9.16 10.73 -16.04
CA LEU A 156 10.61 10.80 -15.96
C LEU A 156 11.28 9.72 -16.83
N ASP A 157 12.42 10.09 -17.40
CA ASP A 157 13.31 9.15 -18.05
C ASP A 157 13.82 8.09 -17.06
N ILE A 158 14.11 6.90 -17.60
CA ILE A 158 14.66 5.78 -16.81
C ILE A 158 16.06 6.13 -16.36
N SER A 159 16.32 6.13 -15.06
CA SER A 159 17.69 6.23 -14.56
C SER A 159 18.49 4.94 -14.84
N VAL A 160 19.81 5.06 -14.91
CA VAL A 160 20.70 3.90 -15.08
C VAL A 160 20.57 2.94 -13.89
N GLU A 161 20.35 3.47 -12.69
CA GLU A 161 20.14 2.73 -11.46
C GLU A 161 18.85 1.90 -11.51
N GLU A 162 17.74 2.47 -11.99
CA GLU A 162 16.49 1.75 -12.17
C GLU A 162 16.60 0.65 -13.23
N LEU A 163 17.34 0.92 -14.31
CA LEU A 163 17.58 -0.09 -15.35
C LEU A 163 18.38 -1.28 -14.81
N LYS A 164 19.43 -1.02 -14.03
CA LYS A 164 20.22 -2.09 -13.36
C LYS A 164 19.35 -2.89 -12.40
N LEU A 165 18.55 -2.21 -11.56
CA LEU A 165 17.64 -2.87 -10.63
C LEU A 165 16.63 -3.76 -11.36
N PHE A 166 16.11 -3.32 -12.51
CA PHE A 166 15.22 -4.14 -13.32
C PHE A 166 15.90 -5.38 -13.90
N GLN A 167 17.16 -5.27 -14.33
CA GLN A 167 17.94 -6.42 -14.81
C GLN A 167 18.20 -7.43 -13.70
N GLU A 168 18.57 -6.98 -12.50
CA GLU A 168 18.74 -7.87 -11.33
C GLU A 168 17.45 -8.62 -10.98
N GLN A 169 16.29 -7.95 -11.07
CA GLN A 169 14.99 -8.59 -10.84
C GLN A 169 14.64 -9.60 -11.93
N ARG A 170 14.94 -9.29 -13.20
CA ARG A 170 14.78 -10.25 -14.30
C ARG A 170 15.60 -11.51 -14.04
N ASP A 171 16.85 -11.36 -13.60
CA ASP A 171 17.73 -12.50 -13.37
C ASP A 171 17.23 -13.35 -12.21
N ARG A 172 16.82 -12.73 -11.10
CA ARG A 172 16.15 -13.42 -9.98
C ARG A 172 14.87 -14.14 -10.42
N PHE A 173 14.03 -13.52 -11.23
CA PHE A 173 12.82 -14.15 -11.74
C PHE A 173 13.13 -15.44 -12.51
N LYS A 174 14.19 -15.46 -13.33
CA LYS A 174 14.62 -16.67 -14.05
C LYS A 174 15.13 -17.75 -13.10
N GLU A 175 15.89 -17.39 -12.07
CA GLU A 175 16.36 -18.33 -11.03
C GLU A 175 15.18 -18.97 -10.27
N GLU A 176 14.18 -18.17 -9.88
CA GLU A 176 12.99 -18.63 -9.17
C GLU A 176 12.04 -19.45 -10.06
N ASN A 177 12.12 -19.26 -11.39
CA ASN A 177 11.25 -19.91 -12.37
C ASN A 177 12.06 -20.61 -13.47
N PRO A 178 12.78 -21.71 -13.17
CA PRO A 178 13.71 -22.36 -14.11
C PRO A 178 13.07 -22.85 -15.41
N VAL A 179 11.74 -23.03 -15.43
CA VAL A 179 10.96 -23.36 -16.65
C VAL A 179 11.17 -22.33 -17.75
N PHE A 180 11.53 -21.08 -17.41
CA PHE A 180 11.80 -20.01 -18.35
C PHE A 180 13.28 -19.91 -18.77
N ASN A 181 14.18 -20.76 -18.27
CA ASN A 181 15.61 -20.70 -18.63
C ASN A 181 15.89 -20.93 -20.12
N ASN A 182 15.04 -21.71 -20.78
CA ASN A 182 15.15 -21.97 -22.22
C ASN A 182 14.49 -20.88 -23.07
N TYR A 183 13.78 -19.93 -22.46
CA TYR A 183 13.12 -18.85 -23.17
C TYR A 183 14.08 -17.66 -23.30
N ASN A 184 14.23 -17.17 -24.55
CA ASN A 184 15.06 -16.00 -24.86
C ASN A 184 14.32 -14.71 -24.49
#